data_AF-A0A2P6W6Y3-F1
#
_entry.id   AF-A0A2P6W6Y3-F1
#
_cell.length_a   1.000
_cell.length_b   1.000
_cell.length_c   1.000
_cell.angle_alpha   90.00
_cell.angle_beta   90.00
_cell.angle_gamma   90.00
#
_symmetry.space_group_name_H-M   'P 1'
#
loop_
_entity.id
_entity.type
_entity.pdbx_description
1 polymer ?
#
loop_
_entity_poly.entity_id
_entity_poly.type
_entity_poly.pdbx_seq_one_letter_code
_entity_poly.pdbx_strand_id
1 'polypeptide(L)'
;PEDSVFLSWWDYGYHIESIGERGAVADGGNRGFMTKSGGNKLPLNLADFFTSTDYNRTHILEKHSADYIILDQPMVGKYGAVSRIANRDSRNESVQLLSFSSSNTGANTVVGSDSGPTNLKNYNGSLNDTKGTLTLGNRVTGYQMNVPVNITEFNLGRRSIRTGEITEAPSLSQGSNIKVPCRIRDDGTIKEYDVENPLSLGQFGEMCIAEDPYYSLDRGLSSGGRTSLVLVPRKVADNIFMQLMFGDGEQIDWAEKIEEGSNGYVQIWKVNKGE
;
A
#
# COMPACT_ATOMS: atom_id res chain seq x y z
N PRO A 1 -4.45 -25.73 -2.57
CA PRO A 1 -5.06 -27.04 -2.87
C PRO A 1 -6.45 -26.86 -3.50
N GLU A 2 -7.14 -27.91 -3.96
CA GLU A 2 -8.48 -27.78 -4.57
C GLU A 2 -9.54 -27.34 -3.55
N ASP A 3 -9.54 -27.90 -2.35
CA ASP A 3 -10.49 -27.57 -1.28
C ASP A 3 -10.13 -26.32 -0.47
N SER A 4 -9.23 -25.48 -0.99
CA SER A 4 -8.73 -24.32 -0.26
C SER A 4 -9.74 -23.18 -0.19
N VAL A 5 -9.81 -22.54 0.98
CA VAL A 5 -10.70 -21.39 1.24
C VAL A 5 -9.90 -20.09 1.31
N PHE A 6 -10.30 -19.11 0.51
CA PHE A 6 -9.66 -17.79 0.43
C PHE A 6 -10.50 -16.73 1.13
N LEU A 7 -9.87 -15.96 2.02
CA LEU A 7 -10.41 -14.73 2.54
C LEU A 7 -9.99 -13.55 1.64
N SER A 8 -10.96 -12.74 1.26
CA SER A 8 -10.73 -11.49 0.52
C SER A 8 -11.77 -10.47 0.92
N TRP A 9 -11.65 -9.24 0.41
CA TRP A 9 -12.80 -8.34 0.43
C TRP A 9 -13.92 -8.89 -0.47
N TRP A 10 -15.16 -8.78 -0.02
CA TRP A 10 -16.32 -9.44 -0.64
C TRP A 10 -16.54 -9.11 -2.12
N ASP A 11 -16.04 -7.96 -2.62
CA ASP A 11 -16.05 -7.62 -4.05
C ASP A 11 -15.36 -8.67 -4.94
N TYR A 12 -14.42 -9.46 -4.39
CA TYR A 12 -13.57 -10.37 -5.15
C TYR A 12 -13.97 -11.85 -5.05
N GLY A 13 -14.89 -12.22 -4.15
CA GLY A 13 -15.26 -13.62 -3.94
C GLY A 13 -15.70 -14.34 -5.21
N TYR A 14 -16.50 -13.69 -6.06
CA TYR A 14 -16.89 -14.31 -7.33
C TYR A 14 -15.72 -14.59 -8.27
N HIS A 15 -14.64 -13.81 -8.24
CA HIS A 15 -13.45 -14.11 -9.04
C HIS A 15 -12.73 -15.35 -8.51
N ILE A 16 -12.64 -15.50 -7.19
CA ILE A 16 -12.07 -16.68 -6.53
C ILE A 16 -12.90 -17.93 -6.87
N GLU A 17 -14.22 -17.84 -6.81
CA GLU A 17 -15.12 -18.96 -7.06
C GLU A 17 -15.18 -19.36 -8.54
N SER A 18 -15.27 -18.37 -9.45
CA SER A 18 -15.48 -18.66 -10.88
C SER A 18 -14.21 -18.84 -11.70
N ILE A 19 -13.13 -18.11 -11.37
CA ILE A 19 -11.85 -18.20 -12.08
C ILE A 19 -10.89 -19.09 -11.30
N GLY A 20 -10.84 -18.92 -9.97
CA GLY A 20 -9.98 -19.74 -9.12
C GLY A 20 -10.52 -21.15 -8.90
N GLU A 21 -11.83 -21.37 -9.06
CA GLU A 21 -12.52 -22.61 -8.69
C GLU A 21 -12.22 -23.00 -7.23
N ARG A 22 -12.22 -22.00 -6.33
CA ARG A 22 -11.94 -22.16 -4.90
C ARG A 22 -13.04 -21.57 -4.03
N GLY A 23 -13.14 -22.04 -2.80
CA GLY A 23 -14.07 -21.45 -1.83
C GLY A 23 -13.65 -20.03 -1.45
N ALA A 24 -14.60 -19.11 -1.38
CA ALA A 24 -14.38 -17.77 -0.84
C ALA A 24 -15.09 -17.62 0.51
N VAL A 25 -14.44 -16.96 1.48
CA VAL A 25 -15.08 -16.63 2.76
C VAL A 25 -16.29 -15.71 2.54
N ALA A 26 -16.19 -14.77 1.59
CA ALA A 26 -17.25 -13.85 1.22
C ALA A 26 -17.20 -13.51 -0.28
N ASP A 27 -18.38 -13.21 -0.85
CA ASP A 27 -18.60 -12.85 -2.24
C ASP A 27 -19.52 -11.63 -2.44
N GLY A 28 -19.80 -11.29 -3.70
CA GLY A 28 -20.68 -10.19 -4.08
C GLY A 28 -22.11 -10.32 -3.53
N GLY A 29 -22.56 -11.55 -3.26
CA GLY A 29 -23.85 -11.86 -2.65
C GLY A 29 -23.94 -11.45 -1.18
N ASN A 30 -22.80 -11.26 -0.50
CA ASN A 30 -22.76 -10.79 0.89
C ASN A 30 -22.93 -9.28 1.04
N ARG A 31 -23.03 -8.51 -0.05
CA ARG A 31 -23.25 -7.04 -0.05
C ARG A 31 -24.53 -6.60 0.68
N GLY A 32 -25.57 -7.44 0.67
CA GLY A 32 -26.93 -7.08 1.09
C GLY A 32 -27.16 -6.96 2.61
N PHE A 33 -26.22 -7.36 3.46
CA PHE A 33 -26.47 -7.60 4.89
C PHE A 33 -26.12 -6.44 5.85
N MET A 34 -25.97 -5.21 5.33
CA MET A 34 -25.87 -4.01 6.19
C MET A 34 -27.23 -3.55 6.76
N THR A 35 -28.33 -4.23 6.44
CA THR A 35 -29.68 -3.89 6.93
C THR A 35 -29.98 -4.58 8.26
N LYS A 36 -30.63 -3.81 9.14
CA LYS A 36 -30.85 -4.12 10.56
C LYS A 36 -31.55 -5.47 10.79
N SER A 37 -31.13 -6.12 11.87
CA SER A 37 -31.80 -7.23 12.57
C SER A 37 -31.71 -8.60 11.90
N GLY A 38 -30.62 -9.33 12.19
CA GLY A 38 -30.56 -10.80 12.08
C GLY A 38 -29.68 -11.40 10.98
N GLY A 39 -29.17 -10.58 10.05
CA GLY A 39 -28.34 -11.03 8.94
C GLY A 39 -26.85 -11.21 9.27
N ASN A 40 -26.18 -12.10 8.51
CA ASN A 40 -24.75 -12.38 8.60
C ASN A 40 -23.93 -11.08 8.52
N LYS A 41 -23.24 -10.73 9.63
CA LYS A 41 -22.40 -9.51 9.76
C LYS A 41 -21.05 -9.64 9.04
N LEU A 42 -20.96 -10.47 8.00
CA LEU A 42 -19.69 -10.84 7.38
C LEU A 42 -18.91 -9.64 6.81
N PRO A 43 -19.52 -8.66 6.09
CA PRO A 43 -18.79 -7.47 5.65
C PRO A 43 -18.24 -6.64 6.82
N LEU A 44 -18.95 -6.59 7.95
CA LEU A 44 -18.47 -5.93 9.16
C LEU A 44 -17.30 -6.68 9.76
N ASN A 45 -17.39 -8.00 9.90
CA ASN A 45 -16.32 -8.81 10.45
C ASN A 45 -15.04 -8.75 9.59
N LEU A 46 -15.20 -8.71 8.25
CA LEU A 46 -14.08 -8.50 7.33
C LEU A 46 -13.47 -7.11 7.50
N ALA A 47 -14.30 -6.07 7.61
CA ALA A 47 -13.82 -4.71 7.83
C ALA A 47 -13.08 -4.58 9.16
N ASP A 48 -13.66 -5.09 10.23
CA ASP A 48 -13.06 -5.15 11.56
C ASP A 48 -11.72 -5.90 11.55
N PHE A 49 -11.64 -7.01 10.80
CA PHE A 49 -10.39 -7.76 10.64
C PHE A 49 -9.32 -6.93 9.93
N PHE A 50 -9.60 -6.41 8.73
CA PHE A 50 -8.61 -5.64 7.96
C PHE A 50 -8.18 -4.32 8.62
N THR A 51 -9.00 -3.78 9.52
CA THR A 51 -8.72 -2.53 10.24
C THR A 51 -8.26 -2.74 11.68
N SER A 52 -8.08 -4.00 12.11
CA SER A 52 -7.55 -4.33 13.43
C SER A 52 -6.06 -4.06 13.53
N THR A 53 -5.62 -3.49 14.64
CA THR A 53 -4.21 -3.47 15.08
C THR A 53 -3.88 -4.67 15.97
N ASP A 54 -4.88 -5.45 16.39
CA ASP A 54 -4.68 -6.71 17.10
C ASP A 54 -4.48 -7.83 16.08
N TYR A 55 -3.22 -8.24 15.90
CA TYR A 55 -2.84 -9.32 14.99
C TYR A 55 -3.36 -10.69 15.45
N ASN A 56 -3.72 -10.86 16.72
CA ASN A 56 -4.34 -12.11 17.21
C ASN A 56 -5.82 -12.21 16.86
N ARG A 57 -6.38 -11.24 16.11
CA ARG A 57 -7.79 -11.23 15.71
C ARG A 57 -8.08 -12.19 14.54
N THR A 58 -7.69 -13.45 14.69
CA THR A 58 -7.80 -14.53 13.69
C THR A 58 -9.18 -15.20 13.65
N HIS A 59 -10.12 -14.82 14.52
CA HIS A 59 -11.44 -15.47 14.66
C HIS A 59 -12.18 -15.66 13.32
N ILE A 60 -12.10 -14.70 12.40
CA ILE A 60 -12.76 -14.83 11.08
C ILE A 60 -12.08 -15.89 10.21
N LEU A 61 -10.76 -16.03 10.30
CA LEU A 61 -9.98 -17.05 9.59
C LEU A 61 -10.37 -18.44 10.10
N GLU A 62 -10.38 -18.62 11.42
CA GLU A 62 -10.75 -19.89 12.07
C GLU A 62 -12.20 -20.28 11.80
N LYS A 63 -13.13 -19.35 11.99
CA LYS A 63 -14.58 -19.59 11.84
C LYS A 63 -14.94 -20.06 10.43
N HIS A 64 -14.21 -19.59 9.42
CA HIS A 64 -14.44 -19.92 8.02
C HIS A 64 -13.39 -20.87 7.45
N SER A 65 -12.54 -21.45 8.30
CA SER A 65 -11.45 -22.35 7.91
C SER A 65 -10.54 -21.78 6.81
N ALA A 66 -10.36 -20.46 6.74
CA ALA A 66 -9.57 -19.80 5.70
C ALA A 66 -8.14 -20.35 5.66
N ASP A 67 -7.69 -20.73 4.47
CA ASP A 67 -6.34 -21.23 4.21
C ASP A 67 -5.44 -20.14 3.62
N TYR A 68 -6.05 -19.17 2.92
CA TYR A 68 -5.33 -18.10 2.24
C TYR A 68 -6.03 -16.75 2.42
N ILE A 69 -5.27 -15.67 2.38
CA ILE A 69 -5.76 -14.30 2.23
C ILE A 69 -5.24 -13.76 0.89
N ILE A 70 -6.11 -13.10 0.14
CA ILE A 70 -5.74 -12.41 -1.09
C ILE A 70 -6.06 -10.92 -0.99
N LEU A 71 -5.05 -10.09 -1.24
CA LEU A 71 -5.15 -8.64 -1.33
C LEU A 71 -4.73 -8.19 -2.72
N ASP A 72 -5.39 -7.17 -3.26
CA ASP A 72 -5.07 -6.60 -4.56
C ASP A 72 -4.86 -5.09 -4.49
N GLN A 73 -4.14 -4.53 -5.48
CA GLN A 73 -3.82 -3.10 -5.53
C GLN A 73 -5.06 -2.19 -5.44
N PRO A 74 -6.20 -2.49 -6.09
CA PRO A 74 -7.43 -1.71 -5.92
C PRO A 74 -7.96 -1.62 -4.49
N MET A 75 -7.62 -2.55 -3.58
CA MET A 75 -8.01 -2.45 -2.16
C MET A 75 -7.51 -1.18 -1.49
N VAL A 76 -6.38 -0.62 -1.93
CA VAL A 76 -5.86 0.66 -1.43
C VAL A 76 -6.90 1.78 -1.61
N GLY A 77 -7.57 1.82 -2.77
CA GLY A 77 -8.64 2.78 -3.04
C GLY A 77 -9.95 2.47 -2.32
N LYS A 78 -10.19 1.19 -1.98
CA LYS A 78 -11.40 0.74 -1.26
C LYS A 78 -11.28 0.86 0.26
N TYR A 79 -10.07 1.04 0.78
CA TYR A 79 -9.81 1.08 2.22
C TYR A 79 -10.70 2.10 2.97
N GLY A 80 -11.02 3.23 2.35
CA GLY A 80 -11.96 4.21 2.93
C GLY A 80 -13.36 3.66 3.21
N ALA A 81 -13.87 2.79 2.34
CA ALA A 81 -15.13 2.10 2.57
C ALA A 81 -15.00 1.02 3.64
N VAL A 82 -13.90 0.25 3.63
CA VAL A 82 -13.59 -0.77 4.65
C VAL A 82 -13.53 -0.13 6.04
N SER A 83 -12.71 0.91 6.20
CA SER A 83 -12.58 1.69 7.44
C SER A 83 -13.92 2.25 7.91
N ARG A 84 -14.75 2.79 6.99
CA ARG A 84 -16.08 3.31 7.34
C ARG A 84 -17.03 2.22 7.85
N ILE A 85 -16.96 1.00 7.30
CA ILE A 85 -17.80 -0.12 7.72
C ILE A 85 -17.41 -0.57 9.14
N ALA A 86 -16.11 -0.69 9.42
CA ALA A 86 -15.61 -1.01 10.76
C ALA A 86 -16.01 0.07 11.78
N ASN A 87 -15.88 1.34 11.39
CA ASN A 87 -16.14 2.51 12.23
C ASN A 87 -17.59 3.04 12.15
N ARG A 88 -18.58 2.19 11.84
CA ARG A 88 -19.95 2.64 11.55
C ARG A 88 -20.65 3.39 12.70
N ASP A 89 -20.21 3.16 13.94
CA ASP A 89 -20.78 3.80 15.14
C ASP A 89 -20.13 5.17 15.43
N SER A 90 -18.92 5.41 14.89
CA SER A 90 -18.22 6.70 14.91
C SER A 90 -18.42 7.44 13.58
N ARG A 91 -19.40 8.35 13.54
CA ARG A 91 -19.90 9.01 12.32
C ARG A 91 -18.85 9.76 11.47
N ASN A 92 -17.61 9.96 11.93
CA ASN A 92 -16.60 10.82 11.31
C ASN A 92 -15.24 10.15 11.02
N GLU A 93 -15.08 8.84 11.23
CA GLU A 93 -13.75 8.18 11.24
C GLU A 93 -13.43 7.33 9.99
N SER A 94 -13.99 7.66 8.82
CA SER A 94 -13.58 7.01 7.58
C SER A 94 -12.18 7.47 7.18
N VAL A 95 -11.22 6.54 7.14
CA VAL A 95 -9.84 6.82 6.74
C VAL A 95 -9.67 6.58 5.25
N GLN A 96 -9.40 7.63 4.48
CA GLN A 96 -9.04 7.49 3.06
C GLN A 96 -7.53 7.46 2.88
N LEU A 97 -7.07 6.59 1.99
CA LEU A 97 -5.69 6.58 1.53
C LEU A 97 -5.58 7.45 0.27
N LEU A 98 -4.55 8.30 0.20
CA LEU A 98 -4.34 9.19 -0.95
C LEU A 98 -3.13 8.74 -1.75
N SER A 99 -3.34 8.30 -2.98
CA SER A 99 -2.24 7.90 -3.88
C SER A 99 -1.68 9.11 -4.64
N PHE A 100 -0.36 9.23 -4.68
CA PHE A 100 0.40 10.21 -5.45
C PHE A 100 1.19 9.46 -6.49
N SER A 101 1.09 9.84 -7.75
CA SER A 101 1.74 9.08 -8.81
C SER A 101 2.46 9.96 -9.82
N SER A 102 3.49 9.41 -10.43
CA SER A 102 4.12 10.03 -11.60
C SER A 102 3.20 9.94 -12.81
N SER A 103 3.37 10.88 -13.75
CA SER A 103 2.77 10.78 -15.08
C SER A 103 3.31 9.56 -15.84
N ASN A 104 2.55 9.03 -16.81
CA ASN A 104 2.96 7.91 -17.68
C ASN A 104 4.24 8.19 -18.50
N THR A 105 4.71 9.43 -18.53
CA THR A 105 5.98 9.84 -19.14
C THR A 105 7.18 9.65 -18.19
N GLY A 106 7.16 8.62 -17.34
CA GLY A 106 8.16 8.39 -16.31
C GLY A 106 8.03 9.38 -15.16
N ALA A 107 8.53 8.98 -14.00
CA ALA A 107 8.87 9.91 -12.94
C ALA A 107 9.65 11.11 -13.51
N ASN A 108 9.14 12.34 -13.33
CA ASN A 108 9.94 13.54 -13.49
C ASN A 108 10.91 13.58 -12.31
N THR A 109 11.92 12.71 -12.37
CA THR A 109 13.00 12.68 -11.40
C THR A 109 14.02 13.71 -11.84
N VAL A 110 14.12 14.77 -11.05
CA VAL A 110 15.16 15.78 -11.22
C VAL A 110 16.39 15.28 -10.50
N VAL A 111 17.44 15.00 -11.24
CA VAL A 111 18.72 14.54 -10.71
C VAL A 111 19.60 15.76 -10.49
N GLY A 112 20.20 15.86 -9.31
CA GLY A 112 21.23 16.86 -9.03
C GLY A 112 22.53 16.44 -9.74
N SER A 113 23.01 17.27 -10.66
CA SER A 113 24.34 17.13 -11.26
C SER A 113 25.16 18.39 -10.98
N ASP A 114 26.49 18.30 -11.11
CA ASP A 114 27.38 19.48 -11.01
C ASP A 114 27.00 20.59 -12.01
N SER A 115 26.32 20.23 -13.10
CA SER A 115 25.77 21.12 -14.14
C SER A 115 24.35 21.64 -13.86
N GLY A 116 23.76 21.32 -12.70
CA GLY A 116 22.40 21.70 -12.33
C GLY A 116 21.35 20.59 -12.50
N PRO A 117 20.07 20.88 -12.20
CA PRO A 117 19.00 19.90 -12.23
C PRO A 117 18.69 19.42 -13.65
N THR A 118 18.74 18.10 -13.87
CA THR A 118 18.41 17.48 -15.17
C THR A 118 17.37 16.38 -15.00
N ASN A 119 16.44 16.24 -15.94
CA ASN A 119 15.51 15.11 -15.96
C ASN A 119 16.27 13.80 -16.15
N LEU A 120 15.95 12.78 -15.35
CA LEU A 120 16.57 11.45 -15.40
C LEU A 120 16.57 10.82 -16.80
N LYS A 121 15.53 11.10 -17.62
CA LYS A 121 15.45 10.63 -19.01
C LYS A 121 16.55 11.19 -19.93
N ASN A 122 17.03 12.39 -19.63
CA ASN A 122 18.03 13.09 -20.41
C ASN A 122 19.43 13.02 -19.76
N TYR A 123 19.55 12.31 -18.64
CA TYR A 123 20.79 12.16 -17.92
C TYR A 123 21.63 11.05 -18.57
N ASN A 124 22.82 11.42 -19.06
CA ASN A 124 23.75 10.53 -19.76
C ASN A 124 24.94 10.08 -18.87
N GLY A 125 24.96 10.47 -17.59
CA GLY A 125 26.01 10.08 -16.64
C GLY A 125 25.73 8.72 -15.99
N SER A 126 26.72 8.20 -15.25
CA SER A 126 26.48 7.09 -14.31
C SER A 126 25.56 7.56 -13.19
N LEU A 127 24.59 6.72 -12.85
CA LEU A 127 23.61 6.95 -11.78
C LEU A 127 23.97 6.20 -10.49
N ASN A 128 25.26 6.05 -10.19
CA ASN A 128 25.67 5.43 -8.93
C ASN A 128 25.58 6.46 -7.79
N ASP A 129 24.79 6.15 -6.76
CA ASP A 129 24.61 6.99 -5.57
C ASP A 129 24.16 8.42 -5.92
N THR A 130 23.32 8.54 -6.95
CA THR A 130 22.95 9.84 -7.48
C THR A 130 21.68 10.35 -6.82
N LYS A 131 21.81 11.46 -6.11
CA LYS A 131 20.69 12.14 -5.44
C LYS A 131 19.77 12.81 -6.46
N GLY A 132 18.47 12.60 -6.28
CA GLY A 132 17.43 13.22 -7.07
C GLY A 132 16.18 13.53 -6.24
N THR A 133 15.22 14.18 -6.88
CA THR A 133 13.90 14.41 -6.34
C THR A 133 12.86 13.90 -7.31
N LEU A 134 12.04 12.96 -6.86
CA LEU A 134 10.90 12.43 -7.56
C LEU A 134 9.67 13.28 -7.25
N THR A 135 9.03 13.84 -8.27
CA THR A 135 7.77 14.59 -8.10
C THR A 135 6.57 13.73 -8.50
N LEU A 136 5.63 13.55 -7.58
CA LEU A 136 4.41 12.75 -7.74
C LEU A 136 3.18 13.64 -7.57
N GLY A 137 2.18 13.51 -8.46
CA GLY A 137 0.94 14.29 -8.38
C GLY A 137 -0.24 13.46 -7.92
N ASN A 138 -1.14 14.06 -7.14
CA ASN A 138 -2.46 13.51 -6.89
C ASN A 138 -3.50 14.26 -7.75
N ARG A 139 -4.16 13.54 -8.67
CA ARG A 139 -5.10 14.15 -9.62
C ARG A 139 -6.39 14.68 -8.99
N VAL A 140 -6.78 14.16 -7.83
CA VAL A 140 -8.03 14.51 -7.16
C VAL A 140 -7.89 15.83 -6.39
N THR A 141 -6.75 15.99 -5.71
CA THR A 141 -6.51 17.10 -4.80
C THR A 141 -5.65 18.21 -5.40
N GLY A 142 -4.88 17.90 -6.46
CA GLY A 142 -3.92 18.81 -7.07
C GLY A 142 -2.62 18.97 -6.27
N TYR A 143 -2.45 18.31 -5.13
CA TYR A 143 -1.20 18.32 -4.38
C TYR A 143 -0.08 17.62 -5.15
N GLN A 144 1.14 18.12 -4.97
CA GLN A 144 2.37 17.49 -5.45
C GLN A 144 3.23 17.03 -4.28
N MET A 145 3.75 15.81 -4.36
CA MET A 145 4.66 15.24 -3.39
C MET A 145 6.06 15.19 -4.00
N ASN A 146 7.02 15.81 -3.32
CA ASN A 146 8.44 15.78 -3.67
C ASN A 146 9.14 14.79 -2.75
N VAL A 147 9.73 13.75 -3.35
CA VAL A 147 10.35 12.63 -2.66
C VAL A 147 11.84 12.64 -2.96
N PRO A 148 12.69 12.98 -1.96
CA PRO A 148 14.13 12.85 -2.10
C PRO A 148 14.48 11.37 -2.28
N VAL A 149 15.19 11.05 -3.36
CA VAL A 149 15.58 9.68 -3.68
C VAL A 149 17.07 9.61 -4.00
N ASN A 150 17.70 8.53 -3.59
CA ASN A 150 19.02 8.14 -4.05
C ASN A 150 18.88 7.03 -5.08
N ILE A 151 19.48 7.22 -6.25
CA ILE A 151 19.35 6.29 -7.37
C ILE A 151 20.65 5.51 -7.48
N THR A 152 20.53 4.20 -7.67
CA THR A 152 21.66 3.33 -8.00
C THR A 152 21.36 2.55 -9.27
N GLU A 153 22.33 2.51 -10.20
CA GLU A 153 22.21 1.85 -11.50
C GLU A 153 23.13 0.64 -11.61
N PHE A 154 22.53 -0.53 -11.86
CA PHE A 154 23.21 -1.78 -12.05
C PHE A 154 23.19 -2.17 -13.52
N ASN A 155 24.37 -2.29 -14.12
CA ASN A 155 24.51 -2.72 -15.52
C ASN A 155 24.66 -4.24 -15.59
N LEU A 156 23.63 -4.92 -16.12
CA LEU A 156 23.62 -6.36 -16.39
C LEU A 156 23.69 -6.60 -17.91
N GLY A 157 24.91 -6.49 -18.45
CA GLY A 157 25.17 -6.67 -19.88
C GLY A 157 24.51 -5.58 -20.71
N ARG A 158 23.46 -5.92 -21.47
CA ARG A 158 22.70 -4.96 -22.31
C ARG A 158 21.53 -4.28 -21.58
N ARG A 159 21.27 -4.64 -20.33
CA ARG A 159 20.19 -4.06 -19.53
C ARG A 159 20.78 -3.25 -18.38
N SER A 160 20.19 -2.10 -18.12
CA SER A 160 20.42 -1.32 -16.91
C SER A 160 19.20 -1.49 -16.01
N ILE A 161 19.42 -1.80 -14.73
CA ILE A 161 18.41 -1.85 -13.68
C ILE A 161 18.67 -0.67 -12.75
N ARG A 162 17.62 0.09 -12.44
CA ARG A 162 17.70 1.25 -11.56
C ARG A 162 16.87 1.01 -10.32
N THR A 163 17.49 1.20 -9.17
CA THR A 163 16.83 1.15 -7.87
C THR A 163 16.83 2.52 -7.24
N GLY A 164 15.87 2.78 -6.37
CA GLY A 164 15.73 4.04 -5.66
C GLY A 164 15.49 3.83 -4.18
N GLU A 165 16.17 4.61 -3.34
CA GLU A 165 15.89 4.65 -1.91
C GLU A 165 15.44 6.05 -1.49
N ILE A 166 14.37 6.15 -0.69
CA ILE A 166 13.94 7.41 -0.09
C ILE A 166 14.89 7.78 1.05
N THR A 167 15.71 8.81 0.84
CA THR A 167 16.78 9.19 1.79
C THR A 167 16.33 10.11 2.90
N GLU A 168 15.39 11.00 2.61
CA GLU A 168 14.95 12.08 3.52
C GLU A 168 13.42 12.19 3.54
N ALA A 169 12.90 12.94 4.51
CA ALA A 169 11.47 13.21 4.64
C ALA A 169 10.88 13.80 3.34
N PRO A 170 9.92 13.11 2.71
CA PRO A 170 9.16 13.66 1.59
C PRO A 170 8.44 14.94 1.99
N SER A 171 8.06 15.74 1.00
CA SER A 171 7.25 16.95 1.24
C SER A 171 6.02 17.00 0.35
N LEU A 172 4.93 17.50 0.89
CA LEU A 172 3.72 17.84 0.17
C LEU A 172 3.72 19.34 -0.14
N SER A 173 3.36 19.71 -1.37
CA SER A 173 3.36 21.09 -1.85
C SER A 173 2.02 21.47 -2.48
N GLN A 174 1.43 22.54 -1.94
CA GLN A 174 0.34 23.34 -2.52
C GLN A 174 0.38 24.72 -1.85
N GLY A 175 1.39 25.52 -2.19
CA GLY A 175 1.63 26.84 -1.59
C GLY A 175 2.65 26.85 -0.44
N SER A 176 2.70 25.81 0.38
CA SER A 176 3.75 25.59 1.40
C SER A 176 4.28 24.15 1.33
N ASN A 177 5.57 23.96 1.59
CA ASN A 177 6.20 22.63 1.66
C ASN A 177 6.07 22.06 3.07
N ILE A 178 5.17 21.10 3.26
CA ILE A 178 4.95 20.41 4.53
C ILE A 178 5.62 19.04 4.48
N LYS A 179 6.40 18.68 5.49
CA LYS A 179 7.17 17.43 5.49
C LYS A 179 6.33 16.25 6.00
N VAL A 180 6.45 15.10 5.35
CA VAL A 180 5.84 13.85 5.81
C VAL A 180 6.74 13.25 6.91
N PRO A 181 6.25 13.06 8.14
CA PRO A 181 7.07 12.63 9.27
C PRO A 181 7.48 11.16 9.24
N CYS A 182 6.82 10.29 8.47
CA CYS A 182 7.10 8.85 8.53
C CYS A 182 6.96 8.13 7.20
N ARG A 183 7.60 6.96 7.11
CA ARG A 183 7.47 6.00 6.00
C ARG A 183 7.23 4.59 6.54
N ILE A 184 6.21 3.91 6.01
CA ILE A 184 6.04 2.45 6.16
C ILE A 184 7.01 1.78 5.20
N ARG A 185 7.89 0.95 5.74
CA ARG A 185 8.86 0.16 4.99
C ARG A 185 8.25 -1.16 4.55
N ASP A 186 8.93 -1.80 3.61
CA ASP A 186 8.63 -3.14 3.10
C ASP A 186 8.69 -4.21 4.19
N ASP A 187 9.56 -4.05 5.18
CA ASP A 187 9.61 -4.88 6.40
C ASP A 187 8.46 -4.59 7.41
N GLY A 188 7.51 -3.74 7.05
CA GLY A 188 6.38 -3.34 7.90
C GLY A 188 6.75 -2.40 9.04
N THR A 189 8.04 -2.12 9.25
CA THR A 189 8.48 -1.14 10.25
C THR A 189 8.20 0.28 9.78
N ILE A 190 8.08 1.20 10.74
CA ILE A 190 7.86 2.61 10.45
C ILE A 190 9.17 3.36 10.69
N LYS A 191 9.70 3.96 9.62
CA LYS A 191 10.82 4.89 9.67
C LYS A 191 10.28 6.28 9.98
N GLU A 192 10.57 6.78 11.16
CA GLU A 192 10.28 8.15 11.57
C GLU A 192 11.38 9.10 11.06
N TYR A 193 10.97 10.32 10.69
CA TYR A 193 11.83 11.42 10.29
C TYR A 193 11.69 12.56 11.29
N ASP A 194 12.82 13.12 11.72
CA ASP A 194 12.81 14.31 12.59
C ASP A 194 12.41 15.55 11.78
N VAL A 195 11.20 16.06 11.99
CA VAL A 195 10.62 17.19 11.25
C VAL A 195 9.92 18.16 12.20
N GLU A 196 10.23 19.46 12.09
CA GLU A 196 9.68 20.47 13.01
C GLU A 196 8.17 20.71 12.82
N ASN A 197 7.68 20.60 11.58
CA ASN A 197 6.28 20.84 11.23
C ASN A 197 5.74 19.65 10.42
N PRO A 198 5.40 18.54 11.10
CA PRO A 198 4.95 17.33 10.44
C PRO A 198 3.61 17.54 9.73
N LEU A 199 3.44 16.86 8.60
CA LEU A 199 2.17 16.76 7.90
C LEU A 199 1.15 16.05 8.80
N SER A 200 0.22 16.82 9.33
CA SER A 200 -0.90 16.35 10.12
C SER A 200 -2.22 16.86 9.52
N LEU A 201 -3.21 15.97 9.38
CA LEU A 201 -4.50 16.27 8.77
C LEU A 201 -5.63 16.22 9.79
N GLY A 202 -5.66 17.21 10.70
CA GLY A 202 -6.74 17.37 11.68
C GLY A 202 -7.02 16.07 12.45
N GLN A 203 -8.24 15.53 12.31
CA GLN A 203 -8.69 14.30 12.98
C GLN A 203 -7.97 13.00 12.54
N PHE A 204 -7.17 13.06 11.46
CA PHE A 204 -6.38 11.92 10.99
C PHE A 204 -4.99 11.88 11.64
N GLY A 205 -4.56 12.96 12.29
CA GLY A 205 -3.24 13.08 12.89
C GLY A 205 -2.14 13.09 11.83
N GLU A 206 -0.96 12.66 12.23
CA GLU A 206 0.22 12.56 11.38
C GLU A 206 0.03 11.56 10.24
N MET A 207 0.68 11.83 9.12
CA MET A 207 0.59 11.04 7.91
C MET A 207 1.93 10.39 7.62
N CYS A 208 1.93 9.09 7.32
CA CYS A 208 3.07 8.38 6.74
C CYS A 208 2.90 8.23 5.23
N ILE A 209 3.99 7.95 4.54
CA ILE A 209 3.96 7.41 3.18
C ILE A 209 4.20 5.90 3.18
N ALA A 210 3.57 5.20 2.26
CA ALA A 210 3.89 3.82 1.90
C ALA A 210 4.13 3.74 0.39
N GLU A 211 4.99 2.82 -0.03
CA GLU A 211 5.21 2.56 -1.45
C GLU A 211 4.12 1.65 -2.01
N ASP A 212 3.58 1.98 -3.19
CA ASP A 212 2.61 1.08 -3.83
C ASP A 212 3.34 -0.18 -4.32
N PRO A 213 2.94 -1.39 -3.90
CA PRO A 213 3.66 -2.61 -4.25
C PRO A 213 3.70 -2.89 -5.76
N TYR A 214 2.69 -2.43 -6.52
CA TYR A 214 2.66 -2.60 -7.97
C TYR A 214 3.38 -1.47 -8.69
N TYR A 215 3.14 -0.24 -8.27
CA TYR A 215 3.75 0.97 -8.83
C TYR A 215 4.97 1.41 -8.01
N SER A 216 5.85 0.46 -7.71
CA SER A 216 7.04 0.70 -6.89
C SER A 216 8.00 1.71 -7.53
N LEU A 217 8.82 2.33 -6.70
CA LEU A 217 9.89 3.23 -7.07
C LEU A 217 10.87 2.53 -8.03
N ASP A 218 11.32 1.33 -7.67
CA ASP A 218 12.25 0.54 -8.49
C ASP A 218 11.66 0.19 -9.85
N ARG A 219 10.38 -0.20 -9.89
CA ARG A 219 9.70 -0.48 -11.15
C ARG A 219 9.62 0.77 -12.01
N GLY A 220 9.27 1.92 -11.43
CA GLY A 220 9.18 3.18 -12.17
C GLY A 220 10.53 3.68 -12.68
N LEU A 221 11.60 3.54 -11.88
CA LEU A 221 12.95 3.94 -12.26
C LEU A 221 13.57 3.01 -13.30
N SER A 222 13.37 1.69 -13.18
CA SER A 222 13.94 0.70 -14.11
C SER A 222 13.20 0.60 -15.44
N SER A 223 11.87 0.58 -15.42
CA SER A 223 11.06 0.32 -16.61
C SER A 223 10.50 1.59 -17.27
N GLY A 224 10.77 2.77 -16.69
CA GLY A 224 10.12 4.02 -17.08
C GLY A 224 8.63 4.05 -16.79
N GLY A 225 8.15 3.11 -15.96
CA GLY A 225 6.76 2.95 -15.59
C GLY A 225 6.26 4.03 -14.62
N ARG A 226 5.02 3.87 -14.19
CA ARG A 226 4.40 4.72 -13.17
C ARG A 226 4.94 4.32 -11.79
N THR A 227 5.33 5.32 -11.01
CA THR A 227 5.60 5.19 -9.57
C THR A 227 4.42 5.77 -8.81
N SER A 228 4.04 5.14 -7.70
CA SER A 228 3.01 5.63 -6.80
C SER A 228 3.43 5.48 -5.34
N LEU A 229 3.16 6.52 -4.54
CA LEU A 229 3.21 6.47 -3.09
C LEU A 229 1.80 6.70 -2.54
N VAL A 230 1.52 6.16 -1.37
CA VAL A 230 0.23 6.25 -0.70
C VAL A 230 0.42 7.00 0.62
N LEU A 231 -0.35 8.07 0.85
CA LEU A 231 -0.44 8.67 2.18
C LEU A 231 -1.37 7.82 3.05
N VAL A 232 -0.84 7.40 4.19
CA VAL A 232 -1.49 6.54 5.18
C VAL A 232 -1.49 7.28 6.52
N PRO A 233 -2.63 7.54 7.18
CA PRO A 233 -2.60 8.10 8.52
C PRO A 233 -1.85 7.19 9.49
N ARG A 234 -0.98 7.76 10.33
CA ARG A 234 -0.14 7.02 11.26
C ARG A 234 -0.94 6.07 12.16
N LYS A 235 -2.14 6.49 12.57
CA LYS A 235 -3.05 5.73 13.43
C LYS A 235 -3.58 4.42 12.82
N VAL A 236 -3.48 4.24 11.50
CA VAL A 236 -3.88 3.00 10.82
C VAL A 236 -2.70 2.26 10.18
N ALA A 237 -1.47 2.76 10.32
CA ALA A 237 -0.28 2.18 9.71
C ALA A 237 0.02 0.75 10.22
N ASP A 238 -0.44 0.44 11.43
CA ASP A 238 -0.27 -0.86 12.08
C ASP A 238 -1.52 -1.76 11.92
N ASN A 239 -2.45 -1.41 11.03
CA ASN A 239 -3.60 -2.27 10.76
C ASN A 239 -3.16 -3.50 9.95
N ILE A 240 -3.82 -4.65 10.16
CA ILE A 240 -3.58 -5.90 9.42
C ILE A 240 -3.49 -5.66 7.92
N PHE A 241 -4.40 -4.86 7.35
CA PHE A 241 -4.35 -4.52 5.93
C PHE A 241 -3.06 -3.81 5.52
N MET A 242 -2.55 -2.87 6.32
CA MET A 242 -1.32 -2.13 5.97
C MET A 242 -0.10 -3.03 6.07
N GLN A 243 -0.04 -3.87 7.10
CA GLN A 243 1.07 -4.80 7.29
C GLN A 243 1.12 -5.84 6.18
N LEU A 244 -0.02 -6.42 5.80
CA LEU A 244 -0.06 -7.35 4.68
C LEU A 244 0.20 -6.61 3.34
N MET A 245 -0.44 -5.47 3.08
CA MET A 245 -0.34 -4.80 1.78
C MET A 245 1.02 -4.13 1.53
N PHE A 246 1.56 -3.44 2.54
CA PHE A 246 2.73 -2.57 2.39
C PHE A 246 3.95 -3.02 3.19
N GLY A 247 3.74 -3.82 4.24
CA GLY A 247 4.76 -4.21 5.21
C GLY A 247 5.21 -5.67 5.14
N ASP A 248 4.94 -6.33 4.01
CA ASP A 248 5.28 -7.73 3.72
C ASP A 248 4.91 -8.74 4.82
N GLY A 249 3.94 -8.41 5.67
CA GLY A 249 3.42 -9.26 6.72
C GLY A 249 4.43 -9.64 7.82
N GLU A 250 5.61 -9.00 7.91
CA GLU A 250 6.65 -9.41 8.87
C GLU A 250 6.18 -9.40 10.34
N GLN A 251 5.22 -8.54 10.67
CA GLN A 251 4.65 -8.45 12.01
C GLN A 251 3.53 -9.48 12.28
N ILE A 252 3.15 -10.30 11.30
CA ILE A 252 2.01 -11.21 11.36
C ILE A 252 2.50 -12.65 11.24
N ASP A 253 2.74 -13.29 12.39
CA ASP A 253 3.32 -14.63 12.51
C ASP A 253 2.48 -15.75 11.86
N TRP A 254 1.15 -15.59 11.84
CA TRP A 254 0.24 -16.54 11.21
C TRP A 254 0.11 -16.36 9.69
N ALA A 255 0.72 -15.34 9.07
CA ALA A 255 0.62 -15.07 7.64
C ALA A 255 1.97 -15.30 6.94
N GLU A 256 2.02 -16.29 6.05
CA GLU A 256 3.20 -16.57 5.23
C GLU A 256 2.93 -16.12 3.79
N LYS A 257 3.71 -15.19 3.25
CA LYS A 257 3.54 -14.76 1.86
C LYS A 257 3.91 -15.87 0.88
N ILE A 258 3.10 -16.04 -0.15
CA ILE A 258 3.38 -16.99 -1.24
C ILE A 258 3.96 -16.20 -2.41
N GLU A 259 5.27 -16.25 -2.58
CA GLU A 259 5.97 -15.47 -3.60
C GLU A 259 5.54 -15.86 -5.03
N GLU A 260 5.30 -17.14 -5.32
CA GLU A 260 4.88 -17.58 -6.66
C GLU A 260 3.46 -17.13 -7.02
N GLY A 261 2.61 -16.98 -6.01
CA GLY A 261 1.24 -16.49 -6.15
C GLY A 261 1.13 -14.97 -6.07
N SER A 262 2.19 -14.32 -5.59
CA SER A 262 2.21 -12.89 -5.36
C SER A 262 2.94 -12.16 -6.49
N ASN A 263 2.45 -10.98 -6.79
CA ASN A 263 3.14 -9.99 -7.58
C ASN A 263 2.79 -8.62 -7.01
N GLY A 264 3.40 -7.55 -7.52
CA GLY A 264 3.09 -6.21 -7.00
C GLY A 264 1.58 -5.86 -7.03
N TYR A 265 0.77 -6.49 -7.89
CA TYR A 265 -0.66 -6.21 -8.02
C TYR A 265 -1.53 -7.06 -7.11
N VAL A 266 -1.17 -8.33 -6.89
CA VAL A 266 -1.91 -9.29 -6.07
C VAL A 266 -0.94 -9.91 -5.08
N GLN A 267 -1.27 -9.90 -3.80
CA GLN A 267 -0.51 -10.57 -2.77
C GLN A 267 -1.35 -11.70 -2.17
N ILE A 268 -0.76 -12.88 -2.08
CA ILE A 268 -1.38 -14.07 -1.52
C ILE A 268 -0.60 -14.48 -0.28
N TRP A 269 -1.34 -14.64 0.81
CA TRP A 269 -0.83 -15.03 2.12
C TRP A 269 -1.43 -16.37 2.49
N LYS A 270 -0.60 -17.34 2.85
CA LYS A 270 -1.03 -18.59 3.46
C LYS A 270 -1.25 -18.36 4.95
N VAL A 271 -2.38 -18.85 5.46
CA VAL A 271 -2.73 -18.79 6.87
C VAL A 271 -2.15 -20.02 7.57
N ASN A 272 -1.15 -19.80 8.41
CA ASN A 272 -0.59 -20.80 9.30
C ASN A 272 -1.52 -20.94 10.50
N LYS A 273 -2.37 -21.97 10.44
CA LYS A 273 -3.16 -22.43 11.58
C LYS A 273 -2.14 -23.04 12.54
N GLY A 274 -1.83 -22.35 13.65
CA GLY A 274 -0.93 -22.89 14.67
C GLY A 274 -1.34 -24.32 15.02
N GLU A 275 -0.37 -25.24 15.01
CA GLU A 275 -0.57 -26.64 15.38
C GLU A 275 -1.05 -26.80 16.83
#